data_AF-A0A428XD47-F1
#
_entry.id   AF-A0A428XD47-F1
#
_cell.length_a   1.000
_cell.length_b   1.000
_cell.length_c   1.000
_cell.angle_alpha   90.00
_cell.angle_beta   90.00
_cell.angle_gamma   90.00
#
_symmetry.space_group_name_H-M   'P 1'
#
loop_
_entity.id
_entity.type
_entity.pdbx_description
1 polymer ?
#
loop_
_entity_poly.entity_id
_entity_poly.type
_entity_poly.pdbx_seq_one_letter_code
_entity_poly.pdbx_strand_id
1 'polypeptide(L)'
;MLTPVGQPPVAAATPGRALVGVIHPPTQVVLARPVAQPADPARLVTALRQIWQDTFTRDTFKLAAKLIATDWRYLQPGIRTADRSAATDGDVVEGVGVAVGDSVAQPENFCLADVGDLGTDWLCLIDPVGDTVTVHTGDGQFYAIYPLAG
;
A
#
# COMPACT_ATOMS: atom_id res chain seq x y z
N MET A 1 -41.00 6.40 8.54
CA MET A 1 -39.79 6.43 7.69
C MET A 1 -38.94 7.60 8.18
N LEU A 2 -37.80 7.32 8.81
CA LEU A 2 -36.92 8.34 9.38
C LEU A 2 -35.67 8.42 8.50
N THR A 3 -35.51 9.53 7.80
CA THR A 3 -34.25 9.93 7.19
C THR A 3 -33.32 10.43 8.31
N PRO A 4 -32.08 9.94 8.43
CA PRO A 4 -31.12 10.55 9.32
C PRO A 4 -30.68 11.90 8.73
N VAL A 5 -30.94 12.96 9.49
CA VAL A 5 -30.44 14.31 9.29
C VAL A 5 -28.96 14.35 9.66
N GLY A 6 -28.12 14.91 8.78
CA GLY A 6 -26.80 15.42 9.17
C GLY A 6 -25.58 14.72 8.58
N GLN A 7 -25.68 13.97 7.48
CA GLN A 7 -24.49 13.62 6.72
C GLN A 7 -24.13 14.80 5.80
N PRO A 8 -22.99 15.49 5.98
CA PRO A 8 -22.53 16.44 4.99
C PRO A 8 -22.38 15.70 3.66
N PRO A 9 -22.55 16.37 2.51
CA PRO A 9 -22.26 15.75 1.23
C PRO A 9 -20.81 15.25 1.32
N VAL A 10 -20.63 13.93 1.22
CA VAL A 10 -19.32 13.38 0.84
C VAL A 10 -19.03 14.05 -0.49
N ALA A 11 -18.23 15.11 -0.43
CA ALA A 11 -17.63 15.70 -1.60
C ALA A 11 -17.08 14.53 -2.39
N ALA A 12 -17.43 14.46 -3.68
CA ALA A 12 -16.97 13.39 -4.56
C ALA A 12 -15.47 13.20 -4.33
N ALA A 13 -15.11 12.14 -3.60
CA ALA A 13 -13.74 11.89 -3.22
C ALA A 13 -12.99 11.73 -4.54
N THR A 14 -12.05 12.64 -4.80
CA THR A 14 -10.95 12.39 -5.73
C THR A 14 -10.50 10.95 -5.48
N PRO A 15 -10.34 10.07 -6.50
CA PRO A 15 -10.06 8.65 -6.26
C PRO A 15 -8.96 8.54 -5.22
N GLY A 16 -9.33 7.98 -4.07
CA GLY A 16 -8.61 8.26 -2.84
C GLY A 16 -7.17 7.80 -2.93
N ARG A 17 -6.24 8.67 -2.54
CA ARG A 17 -4.81 8.31 -2.52
C ARG A 17 -4.66 7.23 -1.44
N ALA A 18 -3.95 6.14 -1.76
CA ALA A 18 -3.58 5.15 -0.76
C ALA A 18 -2.05 5.08 -0.69
N LEU A 19 -1.54 4.83 0.51
CA LEU A 19 -0.12 4.62 0.76
C LEU A 19 0.09 3.17 1.19
N VAL A 20 1.12 2.52 0.63
CA VAL A 20 1.61 1.22 1.14
C VAL A 20 3.04 1.40 1.58
N GLY A 21 3.34 0.94 2.79
CA GLY A 21 4.63 1.17 3.39
C GLY A 21 5.01 0.15 4.42
N VAL A 22 6.13 0.42 5.07
CA VAL A 22 6.66 -0.36 6.17
C VAL A 22 6.66 0.54 7.39
N ILE A 23 6.16 0.02 8.50
CA ILE A 23 6.27 0.67 9.80
C ILE A 23 7.42 0.04 10.57
N HIS A 24 8.18 0.87 11.26
CA HIS A 24 9.12 0.41 12.27
C HIS A 24 8.44 0.55 13.66
N PRO A 25 7.87 -0.53 14.24
CA PRO A 25 7.04 -0.43 15.43
C PRO A 25 7.68 0.29 16.62
N PRO A 26 9.00 0.14 16.91
CA PRO A 26 9.64 0.83 18.02
C PRO A 26 9.65 2.36 17.89
N THR A 27 9.69 2.88 16.66
CA THR A 27 9.82 4.32 16.41
C THR A 27 8.58 4.95 15.79
N GLN A 28 7.60 4.13 15.35
CA GLN A 28 6.41 4.57 14.61
C GLN A 28 6.76 5.38 13.34
N VAL A 29 8.00 5.23 12.86
CA VAL A 29 8.45 5.81 11.59
C VAL A 29 7.93 4.94 10.47
N VAL A 30 7.32 5.59 9.49
CA VAL A 30 6.75 4.98 8.31
C VAL A 30 7.58 5.38 7.11
N LEU A 31 7.94 4.39 6.30
CA LEU A 31 8.39 4.58 4.93
C LEU A 31 7.29 4.06 4.02
N ALA A 32 6.65 4.93 3.23
CA ALA A 32 5.53 4.53 2.39
C ALA A 32 5.62 5.11 0.97
N ARG A 33 4.92 4.47 0.05
CA ARG A 33 4.80 4.91 -1.34
C ARG A 33 3.34 5.01 -1.75
N PRO A 34 2.98 5.98 -2.60
CA PRO A 34 1.63 6.08 -3.13
C PRO A 34 1.33 4.95 -4.10
N VAL A 35 0.17 4.32 -3.92
CA VAL A 35 -0.41 3.39 -4.88
C VAL A 35 -1.49 4.10 -5.67
N ALA A 36 -1.43 4.03 -6.99
CA ALA A 36 -2.45 4.63 -7.84
C ALA A 36 -3.75 3.83 -7.75
N GLN A 37 -3.67 2.49 -7.79
CA GLN A 37 -4.80 1.57 -7.66
C GLN A 37 -4.35 0.17 -7.18
N PRO A 38 -5.22 -0.59 -6.48
CA PRO A 38 -6.53 -0.18 -5.95
C PRO A 38 -6.38 0.70 -4.70
N ALA A 39 -7.29 1.66 -4.52
CA ALA A 39 -7.37 2.46 -3.29
C ALA A 39 -8.08 1.73 -2.13
N ASP A 40 -8.70 0.58 -2.43
CA ASP A 40 -9.42 -0.23 -1.43
C ASP A 40 -8.42 -1.05 -0.59
N PRO A 41 -8.42 -0.89 0.76
CA PRO A 41 -7.45 -1.54 1.62
C PRO A 41 -7.58 -3.07 1.62
N ALA A 42 -8.79 -3.62 1.49
CA ALA A 42 -8.97 -5.07 1.45
C ALA A 42 -8.32 -5.69 0.21
N ARG A 43 -8.50 -5.07 -0.97
CA ARG A 43 -7.82 -5.48 -2.21
C ARG A 43 -6.31 -5.32 -2.12
N LEU A 44 -5.81 -4.24 -1.51
CA LEU A 44 -4.37 -4.05 -1.30
C LEU A 44 -3.79 -5.16 -0.42
N VAL A 45 -4.43 -5.47 0.71
CA VAL A 45 -4.01 -6.55 1.61
C VAL A 45 -4.03 -7.90 0.90
N THR A 46 -5.07 -8.20 0.10
CA THR A 46 -5.12 -9.42 -0.72
C THR A 46 -3.96 -9.50 -1.69
N ALA A 47 -3.66 -8.41 -2.41
CA ALA A 47 -2.55 -8.37 -3.34
C ALA A 47 -1.19 -8.58 -2.65
N LEU A 48 -0.97 -7.91 -1.52
CA LEU A 48 0.23 -8.06 -0.70
C LEU A 48 0.42 -9.49 -0.21
N ARG A 49 -0.65 -10.15 0.22
CA ARG A 49 -0.61 -11.55 0.64
C ARG A 49 -0.20 -12.49 -0.49
N GLN A 50 -0.79 -12.35 -1.68
CA GLN A 50 -0.44 -13.18 -2.83
C GLN A 50 1.03 -12.96 -3.24
N ILE A 51 1.46 -11.71 -3.33
CA ILE A 51 2.84 -11.35 -3.60
C ILE A 51 3.80 -11.96 -2.56
N TRP A 52 3.49 -11.82 -1.27
CA TRP A 52 4.26 -12.36 -0.16
C TRP A 52 4.40 -13.88 -0.25
N GLN A 53 3.32 -14.59 -0.55
CA GLN A 53 3.31 -16.04 -0.67
C GLN A 53 4.05 -16.53 -1.92
N ASP A 54 3.72 -15.97 -3.09
CA ASP A 54 4.14 -16.51 -4.39
C ASP A 54 5.53 -16.04 -4.85
N THR A 55 5.92 -14.82 -4.46
CA THR A 55 7.20 -14.22 -4.88
C THR A 55 8.23 -14.31 -3.77
N PHE A 56 7.86 -13.87 -2.56
CA PHE A 56 8.82 -13.74 -1.47
C PHE A 56 8.94 -14.99 -0.61
N THR A 57 8.24 -16.08 -0.95
CA THR A 57 8.28 -17.34 -0.19
C THR A 57 7.99 -17.11 1.30
N ARG A 58 7.03 -16.22 1.59
CA ARG A 58 6.65 -15.82 2.95
C ARG A 58 7.72 -15.06 3.75
N ASP A 59 8.69 -14.44 3.08
CA ASP A 59 9.71 -13.60 3.69
C ASP A 59 9.25 -12.13 3.72
N THR A 60 8.72 -11.69 4.86
CA THR A 60 8.15 -10.34 5.02
C THR A 60 9.21 -9.24 4.97
N PHE A 61 10.43 -9.53 5.42
CA PHE A 61 11.55 -8.58 5.33
C PHE A 61 11.93 -8.32 3.87
N LYS A 62 11.99 -9.36 3.03
CA LYS A 62 12.25 -9.18 1.59
C LYS A 62 11.13 -8.44 0.88
N LEU A 63 9.87 -8.74 1.23
CA LEU A 63 8.73 -7.98 0.71
C LEU A 63 8.84 -6.50 1.06
N ALA A 64 9.01 -6.19 2.35
CA ALA A 64 9.15 -4.83 2.87
C ALA A 64 10.31 -4.10 2.18
N ALA A 65 11.49 -4.71 2.11
CA ALA A 65 12.65 -4.12 1.45
C ALA A 65 12.38 -3.84 -0.03
N LYS A 66 11.73 -4.78 -0.75
CA LYS A 66 11.44 -4.61 -2.18
C LYS A 66 10.43 -3.49 -2.44
N LEU A 67 9.39 -3.38 -1.61
CA LEU A 67 8.36 -2.34 -1.71
C LEU A 67 8.93 -0.95 -1.52
N ILE A 68 9.93 -0.77 -0.65
CA ILE A 68 10.57 0.53 -0.43
C ILE A 68 11.62 0.83 -1.50
N ALA A 69 12.40 -0.18 -1.90
CA ALA A 69 13.52 -0.01 -2.83
C ALA A 69 13.09 0.27 -4.28
N THR A 70 11.87 -0.10 -4.67
CA THR A 70 11.39 0.04 -6.05
C THR A 70 10.21 0.99 -6.12
N ASP A 71 10.17 1.82 -7.15
CA ASP A 71 8.97 2.60 -7.46
C ASP A 71 7.94 1.69 -8.15
N TRP A 72 6.68 1.79 -7.76
CA TRP A 72 5.60 0.98 -8.31
C TRP A 72 4.28 1.78 -8.27
N ARG A 73 3.54 1.71 -9.36
CA ARG A 73 2.29 2.45 -9.58
C ARG A 73 1.06 1.67 -9.12
N TYR A 74 1.10 0.34 -9.26
CA TYR A 74 0.04 -0.56 -8.83
C TYR A 74 0.63 -1.90 -8.41
N LEU A 75 0.05 -2.52 -7.37
CA LEU A 75 0.41 -3.87 -6.95
C LEU A 75 -0.28 -4.88 -7.87
N GLN A 76 0.51 -5.78 -8.48
CA GLN A 76 -0.02 -6.81 -9.36
C GLN A 76 0.55 -8.18 -8.98
N PRO A 77 -0.25 -9.00 -8.28
CA PRO A 77 0.13 -10.38 -7.99
C PRO A 77 0.41 -11.18 -9.25
N GLY A 78 1.42 -12.04 -9.20
CA GLY A 78 1.76 -12.97 -10.27
C GLY A 78 2.41 -12.36 -11.52
N ILE A 79 2.66 -11.04 -11.55
CA ILE A 79 3.34 -10.41 -12.70
C ILE A 79 4.79 -10.87 -12.79
N ARG A 80 5.20 -11.37 -13.95
CA ARG A 80 6.58 -11.75 -14.25
C ARG A 80 7.18 -10.75 -15.24
N THR A 81 8.50 -10.61 -15.21
CA THR A 81 9.25 -9.82 -16.21
C THR A 81 9.04 -10.29 -17.64
N ALA A 82 8.66 -11.56 -17.84
CA ALA A 82 8.25 -12.12 -19.12
C ALA A 82 6.92 -11.55 -19.66
N ASP A 83 6.07 -10.98 -18.79
CA ASP A 83 4.79 -10.35 -19.15
C ASP A 83 4.96 -8.91 -19.66
N ARG A 84 6.21 -8.46 -19.91
CA ARG A 84 6.54 -7.11 -20.40
C ARG A 84 5.74 -6.69 -21.64
N SER A 85 5.37 -7.63 -22.50
CA SER A 85 4.55 -7.35 -23.70
C SER A 85 3.09 -6.99 -23.40
N ALA A 86 2.59 -7.26 -22.19
CA ALA A 86 1.24 -6.93 -21.73
C ALA A 86 1.19 -5.66 -20.86
N ALA A 87 2.34 -5.15 -20.43
CA ALA A 87 2.44 -3.89 -19.68
C ALA A 87 2.35 -2.72 -20.66
N THR A 88 1.16 -2.14 -20.79
CA THR A 88 0.89 -1.02 -21.71
C THR A 88 1.53 0.30 -21.25
N ASP A 89 2.00 0.38 -20.00
CA ASP A 89 2.53 1.62 -19.38
C ASP A 89 3.46 1.28 -18.20
N GLY A 90 4.78 1.29 -18.40
CA GLY A 90 5.81 1.16 -17.34
C GLY A 90 6.61 -0.15 -17.33
N ASP A 91 7.74 -0.13 -16.61
CA ASP A 91 8.60 -1.31 -16.43
C ASP A 91 8.03 -2.27 -15.37
N VAL A 92 8.01 -3.57 -15.66
CA VAL A 92 7.55 -4.58 -14.71
C VAL A 92 8.54 -4.69 -13.54
N VAL A 93 8.05 -4.47 -12.32
CA VAL A 93 8.76 -4.79 -11.08
C VAL A 93 8.37 -6.21 -10.68
N GLU A 94 9.26 -7.16 -11.01
CA GLU A 94 9.01 -8.57 -10.75
C GLU A 94 8.51 -8.81 -9.33
N GLY A 95 7.36 -9.47 -9.23
CA GLY A 95 6.78 -9.87 -7.97
C GLY A 95 6.23 -8.74 -7.11
N VAL A 96 6.09 -7.53 -7.62
CA VAL A 96 5.42 -6.42 -6.91
C VAL A 96 4.35 -5.80 -7.78
N GLY A 97 4.67 -5.45 -9.03
CA GLY A 97 3.74 -4.70 -9.86
C GLY A 97 4.42 -4.05 -11.07
N VAL A 98 3.96 -2.86 -11.42
CA VAL A 98 4.51 -2.08 -12.53
C VAL A 98 5.02 -0.75 -12.02
N ALA A 99 6.23 -0.38 -12.41
CA ALA A 99 6.89 0.86 -12.06
C ALA A 99 6.17 2.07 -12.65
N VAL A 100 6.23 3.20 -11.95
CA VAL A 100 6.11 4.50 -12.61
C VAL A 100 7.31 4.61 -13.57
N GLY A 101 7.14 5.16 -14.78
CA GLY A 101 8.27 5.42 -15.71
C GLY A 101 9.37 6.28 -15.06
N ASP A 102 10.42 6.66 -15.81
CA ASP A 102 11.73 7.25 -15.41
C ASP A 102 11.87 8.12 -14.12
N SER A 103 10.80 8.64 -13.53
CA SER A 103 10.82 9.31 -12.23
C SER A 103 10.65 8.33 -11.06
N VAL A 104 11.76 8.00 -10.41
CA VAL A 104 11.76 7.32 -9.10
C VAL A 104 11.36 8.36 -8.04
N ALA A 105 10.10 8.34 -7.58
CA ALA A 105 9.73 9.12 -6.41
C ALA A 105 10.49 8.56 -5.20
N GLN A 106 10.93 9.42 -4.28
CA GLN A 106 11.44 8.93 -3.00
C GLN A 106 10.26 8.43 -2.15
N PRO A 107 10.45 7.36 -1.35
CA PRO A 107 9.43 6.97 -0.40
C PRO A 107 9.20 8.12 0.59
N GLU A 108 7.94 8.32 0.95
CA GLU A 108 7.55 9.27 1.98
C GLU A 108 8.02 8.75 3.34
N ASN A 109 8.69 9.61 4.10
CA ASN A 109 9.21 9.31 5.43
C ASN A 109 8.56 10.23 6.45
N PHE A 110 7.76 9.67 7.35
CA PHE A 110 6.99 10.43 8.32
C PHE A 110 6.74 9.62 9.60
N CYS A 111 6.42 10.29 10.70
CA CYS A 111 5.88 9.63 11.87
C CYS A 111 4.39 9.37 11.66
N LEU A 112 3.89 8.19 12.05
CA LEU A 112 2.48 7.83 11.88
C LEU A 112 1.50 8.88 12.46
N ALA A 113 1.92 9.60 13.50
CA ALA A 113 1.14 10.67 14.11
C ALA A 113 0.87 11.87 13.16
N ASP A 114 1.68 12.05 12.12
CA ASP A 114 1.65 13.20 11.21
C ASP A 114 0.98 12.86 9.86
N VAL A 115 0.39 11.66 9.71
CA VAL A 115 -0.17 11.17 8.44
C VAL A 115 -1.33 12.03 7.90
N GLY A 116 -2.08 12.72 8.79
CA GLY A 116 -3.21 13.56 8.41
C GLY A 116 -2.85 14.69 7.43
N ASP A 117 -1.58 15.10 7.40
CA ASP A 117 -1.08 16.15 6.51
C ASP A 117 -0.76 15.65 5.08
N LEU A 118 -0.78 14.32 4.85
CA LEU A 118 -0.39 13.72 3.56
C LEU A 118 -1.51 13.70 2.51
N GLY A 119 -2.76 13.97 2.91
CA GLY A 119 -3.92 13.91 2.02
C GLY A 119 -4.13 12.52 1.39
N THR A 120 -3.87 11.46 2.17
CA THR A 120 -4.17 10.07 1.81
C THR A 120 -5.51 9.67 2.42
N ASP A 121 -6.23 8.73 1.82
CA ASP A 121 -7.47 8.17 2.35
C ASP A 121 -7.21 6.89 3.15
N TRP A 122 -6.19 6.13 2.72
CA TRP A 122 -5.79 4.87 3.35
C TRP A 122 -4.29 4.76 3.47
N LEU A 123 -3.85 4.08 4.53
CA LEU A 123 -2.46 3.75 4.77
C LEU A 123 -2.37 2.27 5.18
N CYS A 124 -1.70 1.46 4.35
CA CYS A 124 -1.44 0.04 4.60
C CYS A 124 0.03 -0.14 4.99
N LEU A 125 0.29 -0.50 6.24
CA LEU A 125 1.63 -0.62 6.80
C LEU A 125 1.98 -2.06 7.08
N ILE A 126 3.09 -2.52 6.50
CA ILE A 126 3.63 -3.84 6.76
C ILE A 126 4.51 -3.74 8.01
N ASP A 127 4.20 -4.57 9.00
CA ASP A 127 5.10 -4.86 10.12
C ASP A 127 5.87 -6.15 9.80
N PRO A 128 7.16 -6.05 9.44
CA PRO A 128 7.97 -7.22 9.11
C PRO A 128 8.32 -8.08 10.32
N VAL A 129 8.17 -7.56 11.55
CA VAL A 129 8.42 -8.33 12.77
C VAL A 129 7.20 -9.17 13.14
N GLY A 130 6.00 -8.60 13.00
CA GLY A 130 4.74 -9.27 13.30
C GLY A 130 4.14 -10.07 12.14
N ASP A 131 4.72 -10.03 10.94
CA ASP A 131 4.16 -10.58 9.71
C ASP A 131 2.71 -10.12 9.47
N THR A 132 2.44 -8.83 9.72
CA THR A 132 1.09 -8.26 9.60
C THR A 132 1.06 -7.03 8.71
N VAL A 133 -0.14 -6.72 8.23
CA VAL A 133 -0.48 -5.45 7.61
C VAL A 133 -1.48 -4.73 8.52
N THR A 134 -1.10 -3.58 9.06
CA THR A 134 -2.04 -2.67 9.72
C THR A 134 -2.58 -1.67 8.70
N VAL A 135 -3.90 -1.46 8.74
CA VAL A 135 -4.59 -0.48 7.91
C VAL A 135 -5.01 0.66 8.80
N HIS A 136 -4.72 1.87 8.34
CA HIS A 136 -5.11 3.12 8.96
C HIS A 136 -5.91 3.96 7.95
N THR A 137 -6.81 4.79 8.46
CA THR A 137 -7.45 5.84 7.67
C THR A 137 -6.47 6.97 7.38
N GLY A 138 -6.84 7.88 6.48
CA GLY A 138 -6.07 9.06 6.10
C GLY A 138 -5.62 9.96 7.25
N ASP A 139 -6.42 10.03 8.30
CA ASP A 139 -6.16 10.76 9.54
C ASP A 139 -5.35 9.94 10.58
N GLY A 140 -4.89 8.75 10.21
CA GLY A 140 -4.00 7.90 11.00
C GLY A 140 -4.68 6.99 12.01
N GLN A 141 -6.01 7.04 12.10
CA GLN A 141 -6.75 6.16 12.98
C GLN A 141 -6.60 4.72 12.54
N PHE A 142 -6.34 3.85 13.50
CA PHE A 142 -6.29 2.42 13.26
C PHE A 142 -7.65 1.92 12.78
N TYR A 143 -7.65 1.21 11.66
CA TYR A 143 -8.84 0.59 11.09
C TYR A 143 -8.87 -0.91 11.36
N ALA A 144 -7.81 -1.63 10.96
CA ALA A 144 -7.74 -3.08 11.09
C ALA A 144 -6.30 -3.60 11.05
N ILE A 145 -6.10 -4.85 11.50
CA ILE A 145 -4.86 -5.60 11.35
C ILE A 145 -5.15 -6.92 10.65
N TYR A 146 -4.31 -7.27 9.68
CA TYR A 146 -4.42 -8.49 8.90
C TYR A 146 -3.10 -9.25 8.98
N PRO A 147 -3.09 -10.54 9.36
CA PRO A 147 -1.87 -11.33 9.24
C PRO A 147 -1.54 -11.54 7.76
N LEU A 148 -0.27 -11.55 7.37
CA LEU A 148 0.13 -11.94 6.01
C LEU A 148 -0.09 -13.44 5.79
N ALA A 149 0.14 -14.24 6.82
CA ALA A 149 -0.28 -15.64 6.88
C ALA A 149 -1.82 -15.72 6.96
N GLY A 150 -2.44 -16.30 5.94
CA GLY A 150 -3.87 -16.56 5.88
C GLY A 150 -4.21 -17.61 4.84
#